data_AF-A0A0R3QE84-F1
#
_entry.id   AF-A0A0R3QE84-F1
#
_cell.length_a   1.000
_cell.length_b   1.000
_cell.length_c   1.000
_cell.angle_alpha   90.00
_cell.angle_beta   90.00
_cell.angle_gamma   90.00
#
_symmetry.space_group_name_H-M   'P 1'
#
loop_
_entity.id
_entity.type
_entity.pdbx_description
1 polymer ?
#
loop_
_entity_poly.entity_id
_entity_poly.type
_entity_poly.pdbx_seq_one_letter_code
_entity_poly.pdbx_strand_id
1 'polypeptide(L)'
;LSLNEFVLNNLTVNLNGRIYNFGKDICIRTTLCPLSNTIVQFFFNAFWNEKLWDDPRVRLDYPFLYFFDNKFFLPLHLYGVKLGGAKGIESIEMIHLHYPIPSTDHASSICYYQHFTDYFVSEIQIRQ
;
A
#
# COMPACT_ATOMS: atom_id res chain seq x y z
N LEU A 1 -1.57 -8.56 6.28
CA LEU A 1 -0.79 -7.41 5.79
C LEU A 1 0.71 -7.52 6.12
N SER A 2 1.25 -8.73 6.07
CA SER A 2 2.67 -9.01 6.36
C SER A 2 3.63 -8.25 5.44
N LEU A 3 3.20 -7.91 4.21
CA LEU A 3 4.07 -7.24 3.23
C LEU A 3 4.40 -5.78 3.59
N ASN A 4 3.43 -4.93 3.89
CA ASN A 4 3.72 -3.54 4.30
C ASN A 4 4.54 -3.50 5.60
N GLU A 5 4.21 -4.39 6.54
CA GLU A 5 4.96 -4.55 7.78
C GLU A 5 6.40 -5.04 7.52
N PHE A 6 6.59 -5.99 6.61
CA PHE A 6 7.91 -6.46 6.19
C PHE A 6 8.71 -5.35 5.52
N VAL A 7 8.11 -4.60 4.59
CA VAL A 7 8.78 -3.50 3.89
C VAL A 7 9.24 -2.42 4.88
N LEU A 8 8.41 -2.06 5.85
CA LEU A 8 8.75 -1.03 6.83
C LEU A 8 9.70 -1.53 7.93
N ASN A 9 9.67 -2.80 8.30
CA ASN A 9 10.45 -3.27 9.46
C ASN A 9 11.71 -4.07 9.09
N ASN A 10 11.66 -4.84 8.00
CA ASN A 10 12.64 -5.90 7.72
C ASN A 10 13.36 -5.73 6.38
N LEU A 11 12.80 -4.97 5.44
CA LEU A 11 13.43 -4.79 4.13
C LEU A 11 14.74 -4.01 4.27
N THR A 12 15.81 -4.57 3.70
CA THR A 12 17.12 -3.93 3.62
C THR A 12 17.53 -3.71 2.17
N VAL A 13 18.12 -2.55 1.89
CA VAL A 13 18.59 -2.15 0.56
C VAL A 13 20.10 -1.90 0.63
N ASN A 14 20.87 -2.45 -0.31
CA ASN A 14 22.29 -2.15 -0.45
C ASN A 14 22.47 -0.98 -1.43
N LEU A 15 22.94 0.15 -0.92
CA LEU A 15 23.27 1.33 -1.72
C LEU A 15 24.75 1.66 -1.52
N ASN A 16 25.53 1.61 -2.59
CA ASN A 16 26.97 1.92 -2.58
C ASN A 16 27.77 1.13 -1.53
N GLY A 17 27.45 -0.15 -1.35
CA GLY A 17 28.13 -1.04 -0.41
C GLY A 17 27.72 -0.86 1.06
N ARG A 18 26.73 0.00 1.33
CA ARG A 18 26.15 0.17 2.68
C ARG A 18 24.73 -0.37 2.70
N ILE A 19 24.40 -1.10 3.76
CA ILE A 19 23.08 -1.69 3.98
C ILE A 19 22.24 -0.68 4.77
N TYR A 20 21.04 -0.37 4.25
CA TYR A 20 20.06 0.50 4.88
C TYR A 20 18.76 -0.28 5.12
N ASN A 21 18.17 -0.13 6.29
CA ASN A 21 16.80 -0.58 6.53
C ASN A 21 15.82 0.41 5.88
N PHE A 22 14.91 -0.10 5.06
CA PHE A 22 14.02 0.75 4.27
C PHE A 22 13.16 1.64 5.16
N GLY A 23 12.46 1.09 6.16
CA GLY A 23 11.61 1.91 7.02
C GLY A 23 12.39 2.88 7.91
N LYS A 24 13.43 2.38 8.59
CA LYS A 24 14.17 3.13 9.61
C LYS A 24 15.15 4.16 9.04
N ASP A 25 15.74 3.90 7.88
CA ASP A 25 16.81 4.75 7.35
C ASP A 25 16.39 5.58 6.13
N ILE A 26 15.40 5.12 5.36
CA ILE A 26 14.96 5.76 4.12
C ILE A 26 13.57 6.38 4.29
N CYS A 27 12.58 5.56 4.63
CA CYS A 27 11.16 5.95 4.67
C CYS A 27 10.89 7.00 5.75
N ILE A 28 11.51 6.89 6.94
CA ILE A 28 11.32 7.85 8.04
C ILE A 28 11.69 9.30 7.67
N ARG A 29 12.48 9.50 6.61
CA ARG A 29 12.87 10.84 6.15
C ARG A 29 11.71 11.65 5.58
N THR A 30 10.60 10.99 5.24
CA THR A 30 9.36 11.63 4.81
C THR A 30 8.24 11.19 5.74
N THR A 31 7.59 12.14 6.42
CA THR A 31 6.49 11.86 7.37
C THR A 31 5.34 11.05 6.77
N LEU A 32 5.10 11.18 5.47
CA LEU A 32 4.06 10.45 4.73
C LEU A 32 4.44 9.01 4.37
N CYS A 33 5.72 8.65 4.33
CA CYS A 33 6.14 7.34 3.83
C CYS A 33 5.66 6.16 4.68
N PRO A 34 5.75 6.18 6.02
CA PRO A 34 5.22 5.09 6.84
C PRO A 34 3.69 4.96 6.77
N LEU A 35 3.00 6.02 6.34
CA LEU A 35 1.54 6.13 6.34
C LEU A 35 0.92 5.93 4.95
N SER A 36 1.72 5.96 3.88
CA SER A 36 1.23 6.01 2.50
C SER A 36 0.37 4.82 2.10
N ASN A 37 0.59 3.66 2.73
CA ASN A 37 -0.13 2.42 2.45
C ASN A 37 -1.17 2.05 3.51
N THR A 38 -1.48 2.95 4.46
CA THR A 38 -2.50 2.69 5.50
C THR A 38 -3.88 2.41 4.89
N ILE A 39 -4.18 2.97 3.71
CA ILE A 39 -5.43 2.70 2.97
C ILE A 39 -5.60 1.19 2.69
N VAL A 40 -4.52 0.51 2.32
CA VAL A 40 -4.52 -0.94 2.08
C VAL A 40 -4.83 -1.68 3.37
N GLN A 41 -4.23 -1.26 4.50
CA GLN A 41 -4.52 -1.84 5.80
C GLN A 41 -6.01 -1.69 6.17
N PHE A 42 -6.59 -0.51 5.98
CA PHE A 42 -8.01 -0.29 6.23
C PHE A 42 -8.90 -1.14 5.33
N PHE A 43 -8.55 -1.26 4.05
CA PHE A 43 -9.27 -2.12 3.12
C PHE A 43 -9.30 -3.58 3.58
N PHE A 44 -8.14 -4.18 3.87
CA PHE A 44 -8.08 -5.57 4.33
C PHE A 44 -8.76 -5.76 5.69
N ASN A 45 -8.60 -4.82 6.62
CA ASN A 45 -9.28 -4.88 7.91
C ASN A 45 -10.79 -4.86 7.72
N ALA A 46 -11.33 -3.92 6.93
CA ALA A 46 -12.75 -3.87 6.63
C ALA A 46 -13.18 -5.17 5.93
N PHE A 47 -12.48 -5.59 4.86
CA PHE A 47 -12.91 -6.69 4.01
C PHE A 47 -12.98 -8.05 4.74
N TRP A 48 -12.04 -8.34 5.64
CA TRP A 48 -11.96 -9.62 6.37
C TRP A 48 -12.52 -9.59 7.81
N ASN A 49 -12.83 -8.42 8.39
CA ASN A 49 -13.42 -8.33 9.72
C ASN A 49 -14.94 -8.17 9.64
N GLU A 50 -15.68 -9.22 9.97
CA GLU A 50 -17.15 -9.23 9.94
C GLU A 50 -17.76 -8.15 10.82
N LYS A 51 -17.20 -7.91 12.02
CA LYS A 51 -17.71 -6.86 12.93
C LYS A 51 -17.59 -5.46 12.36
N LEU A 52 -16.60 -5.22 11.51
CA LEU A 52 -16.46 -3.93 10.84
C LEU A 52 -17.47 -3.80 9.70
N TRP A 53 -17.76 -4.86 8.96
CA TRP A 53 -18.77 -4.86 7.91
C TRP A 53 -20.19 -4.59 8.39
N ASP A 54 -20.51 -5.00 9.61
CA ASP A 54 -21.82 -4.76 10.21
C ASP A 54 -22.02 -3.28 10.61
N ASP A 55 -20.94 -2.48 10.67
CA ASP A 55 -21.02 -1.04 10.95
C ASP A 55 -21.38 -0.28 9.66
N PRO A 56 -22.50 0.46 9.61
CA PRO A 56 -22.92 1.18 8.40
C PRO A 56 -21.95 2.29 7.97
N ARG A 57 -21.02 2.68 8.84
CA ARG A 57 -19.97 3.66 8.54
C ARG A 57 -18.76 3.02 7.86
N VAL A 58 -18.72 1.69 7.78
CA VAL A 58 -17.71 0.94 7.03
C VAL A 58 -18.41 0.24 5.87
N ARG A 59 -18.23 0.75 4.67
CA ARG A 59 -18.84 0.20 3.46
C ARG A 59 -17.88 0.29 2.28
N LEU A 60 -17.92 -0.73 1.43
CA LEU A 60 -17.13 -0.80 0.21
C LEU A 60 -18.04 -0.59 -0.99
N ASP A 61 -18.07 0.64 -1.49
CA ASP A 61 -18.74 0.98 -2.74
C ASP A 61 -17.67 1.29 -3.77
N TYR A 62 -17.12 0.24 -4.38
CA TYR A 62 -15.99 0.36 -5.30
C TYR A 62 -16.28 1.43 -6.37
N PRO A 63 -15.36 2.40 -6.60
CA PRO A 63 -13.93 2.39 -6.24
C PRO A 63 -13.59 2.94 -4.84
N PHE A 64 -14.57 3.20 -3.99
CA PHE A 64 -14.36 3.82 -2.69
C PHE A 64 -14.55 2.86 -1.52
N LEU A 65 -13.65 2.97 -0.54
CA LEU A 65 -13.86 2.47 0.80
C LEU A 65 -14.28 3.64 1.70
N TYR A 66 -15.43 3.52 2.32
CA TYR A 66 -15.83 4.39 3.42
C TYR A 66 -15.43 3.69 4.71
N PHE A 67 -14.68 4.38 5.56
CA PHE A 67 -14.22 3.86 6.84
C PHE A 67 -14.38 4.96 7.89
N PHE A 68 -15.49 4.90 8.61
CA PHE A 68 -15.97 5.98 9.46
C PHE A 68 -16.17 7.27 8.63
N ASP A 69 -15.60 8.38 9.06
CA ASP A 69 -15.74 9.68 8.39
C ASP A 69 -14.79 9.83 7.18
N ASN A 70 -13.98 8.80 6.90
CA ASN A 70 -13.00 8.85 5.83
C ASN A 70 -13.49 8.14 4.57
N LYS A 71 -13.17 8.74 3.42
CA LYS A 71 -13.41 8.18 2.10
C LYS A 71 -12.09 7.93 1.39
N PHE A 72 -11.78 6.67 1.10
CA PHE A 72 -10.54 6.25 0.47
C PHE A 72 -10.77 5.80 -0.96
N PHE A 73 -9.93 6.26 -1.89
CA PHE A 73 -9.93 5.82 -3.28
C PHE A 73 -8.98 4.64 -3.46
N LEU A 74 -9.54 3.47 -3.74
CA LEU A 74 -8.80 2.20 -3.81
C LEU A 74 -8.01 1.94 -5.11
N PRO A 75 -8.39 2.46 -6.30
CA PRO A 75 -7.72 2.11 -7.56
C PRO A 75 -6.24 2.46 -7.67
N LEU A 76 -5.69 3.29 -6.78
CA LEU A 76 -4.24 3.49 -6.72
C LEU A 76 -3.51 2.26 -6.15
N HIS A 77 -4.19 1.45 -5.35
CA HIS A 77 -3.59 0.31 -4.65
C HIS A 77 -4.12 -1.05 -5.14
N LEU A 78 -5.34 -1.12 -5.69
CA LEU A 78 -5.96 -2.36 -6.12
C LEU A 78 -6.10 -2.39 -7.64
N TYR A 79 -5.47 -3.37 -8.29
CA TYR A 79 -5.47 -3.57 -9.73
C TYR A 79 -6.08 -4.93 -10.10
N GLY A 80 -6.69 -5.00 -11.30
CA GLY A 80 -7.40 -6.19 -11.77
C GLY A 80 -8.58 -6.57 -10.86
N VAL A 81 -9.34 -5.58 -10.39
CA VAL A 81 -10.47 -5.81 -9.49
C VAL A 81 -11.66 -6.35 -10.27
N LYS A 82 -12.12 -7.55 -9.92
CA LYS A 82 -13.37 -8.13 -10.40
C LYS A 82 -14.47 -7.86 -9.37
N LEU A 83 -15.54 -7.18 -9.80
CA LEU A 83 -16.68 -6.87 -8.94
C LEU A 83 -17.65 -8.04 -8.87
N GLY A 84 -18.17 -8.32 -7.68
CA GLY A 84 -19.11 -9.41 -7.45
C GLY A 84 -19.17 -9.87 -6.00
N GLY A 85 -20.04 -10.86 -5.74
CA GLY A 85 -20.23 -11.45 -4.41
C GLY A 85 -20.91 -10.52 -3.39
N ALA A 86 -21.11 -11.05 -2.18
CA ALA A 86 -21.83 -10.35 -1.10
C ALA A 86 -21.12 -9.08 -0.60
N LYS A 87 -19.80 -8.98 -0.81
CA LYS A 87 -18.95 -7.87 -0.34
C LYS A 87 -18.57 -6.89 -1.47
N GLY A 88 -19.14 -7.04 -2.67
CA GLY A 88 -18.92 -6.13 -3.81
C GLY A 88 -17.62 -6.32 -4.59
N ILE A 89 -16.61 -7.01 -4.03
CA ILE A 89 -15.40 -7.45 -4.73
C ILE A 89 -15.31 -8.97 -4.68
N GLU A 90 -15.16 -9.59 -5.86
CA GLU A 90 -14.97 -11.02 -6.04
C GLU A 90 -13.48 -11.39 -5.99
N SER A 91 -12.64 -10.65 -6.71
CA SER A 91 -11.19 -10.90 -6.75
C SER A 91 -10.38 -9.64 -7.02
N ILE A 92 -9.10 -9.67 -6.64
CA ILE A 92 -8.09 -8.63 -6.90
C ILE A 92 -6.85 -9.34 -7.44
N GLU A 93 -6.36 -8.94 -8.60
CA GLU A 93 -5.19 -9.57 -9.23
C GLU A 93 -3.87 -9.07 -8.64
N MET A 94 -3.80 -7.78 -8.26
CA MET A 94 -2.56 -7.17 -7.78
C MET A 94 -2.83 -6.09 -6.74
N ILE A 95 -1.96 -6.05 -5.72
CA ILE A 95 -1.88 -4.98 -4.73
C ILE A 95 -0.60 -4.20 -4.96
N HIS A 96 -0.74 -2.89 -5.06
CA HIS A 96 0.34 -1.94 -5.28
C HIS A 96 0.55 -1.08 -4.03
N LEU A 97 1.74 -1.17 -3.44
CA LEU A 97 2.17 -0.35 -2.32
C LEU A 97 3.05 0.80 -2.81
N HIS A 98 2.74 2.02 -2.38
CA HIS A 98 3.38 3.26 -2.78
C HIS A 98 4.16 3.82 -1.61
N TYR A 99 5.45 4.10 -1.75
CA TYR A 99 6.27 4.71 -0.71
C TYR A 99 6.92 6.00 -1.21
N PRO A 100 6.43 7.17 -0.78
CA PRO A 100 7.03 8.45 -1.13
C PRO A 100 8.36 8.62 -0.38
N ILE A 101 9.48 8.55 -1.09
CA ILE A 101 10.81 8.75 -0.51
C ILE A 101 11.35 10.12 -0.93
N PRO A 102 12.17 10.80 -0.11
CA PRO A 102 12.68 12.12 -0.46
C PRO A 102 13.61 12.04 -1.68
N SER A 103 13.61 13.10 -2.50
CA SER A 103 14.57 13.27 -3.58
C SER A 103 15.98 13.44 -3.02
N THR A 104 16.99 12.86 -3.66
CA THR A 104 18.36 13.36 -3.53
C THR A 104 18.52 14.58 -4.45
N ASP A 105 19.56 15.40 -4.26
CA ASP A 105 19.74 16.73 -4.88
C ASP A 105 19.68 16.77 -6.43
N HIS A 106 19.51 15.64 -7.11
CA HIS A 106 19.43 15.52 -8.57
C HIS A 106 18.29 14.60 -9.10
N ALA A 107 17.38 14.08 -8.25
CA ALA A 107 16.34 13.15 -8.70
C ALA A 107 15.20 12.98 -7.67
N SER A 108 13.94 13.09 -8.10
CA SER A 108 12.78 12.71 -7.28
C SER A 108 12.43 11.24 -7.49
N SER A 109 12.35 10.47 -6.39
CA SER A 109 12.19 9.02 -6.44
C SER A 109 10.89 8.61 -5.78
N ILE A 110 10.08 7.80 -6.47
CA ILE A 110 8.95 7.08 -5.86
C ILE A 110 9.30 5.60 -5.91
N CYS A 111 9.17 4.90 -4.78
CA CYS A 111 9.35 3.46 -4.73
C CYS A 111 8.00 2.76 -4.67
N TYR A 112 7.83 1.81 -5.56
CA TYR A 112 6.64 1.02 -5.78
C TYR A 112 6.96 -0.43 -5.46
N TYR A 113 6.11 -1.08 -4.66
CA TYR A 113 6.18 -2.52 -4.44
C TYR A 113 4.86 -3.16 -4.86
N GLN A 114 4.92 -4.10 -5.79
CA GLN A 114 3.79 -4.86 -6.29
C GLN A 114 3.89 -6.31 -5.83
N HIS A 115 2.76 -6.89 -5.45
CA HIS A 115 2.65 -8.32 -5.18
C HIS A 115 1.63 -8.95 -6.14
N PHE A 116 2.12 -9.91 -6.91
CA PHE A 116 1.35 -10.85 -7.72
C PHE A 116 1.29 -12.18 -6.97
N THR A 117 0.31 -13.02 -7.27
CA THR A 117 0.02 -14.30 -6.60
C THR A 117 1.26 -15.15 -6.22
N ASP A 118 2.35 -15.05 -6.99
CA ASP A 118 3.58 -15.82 -6.77
C ASP A 118 4.90 -14.98 -6.77
N TYR A 119 4.84 -13.65 -6.98
CA TYR A 119 6.06 -12.83 -7.17
C TYR A 119 5.93 -11.40 -6.64
N PHE A 120 7.06 -10.86 -6.15
CA PHE A 120 7.19 -9.45 -5.77
C PHE A 120 7.97 -8.68 -6.84
N VAL A 121 7.47 -7.50 -7.22
CA VAL A 121 8.16 -6.58 -8.13
C VAL A 121 8.34 -5.25 -7.42
N SER A 122 9.57 -4.74 -7.36
CA SER A 122 9.87 -3.40 -6.85
C SER A 122 10.32 -2.51 -7.99
N GLU A 123 9.61 -1.41 -8.21
CA GLU A 123 9.96 -0.40 -9.21
C GLU A 123 10.35 0.90 -8.51
N ILE A 124 11.47 1.50 -8.88
CA ILE A 124 11.84 2.85 -8.45
C ILE A 124 11.64 3.75 -9.66
N GLN A 125 10.59 4.57 -9.63
CA GLN A 125 10.38 5.56 -10.66
C GLN A 125 11.11 6.85 -10.27
N ILE A 126 12.12 7.18 -11.05
CA ILE A 126 12.85 8.44 -10.94
C ILE A 126 12.19 9.45 -11.89
N ARG A 127 11.58 10.50 -11.34
CA ARG A 127 11.15 11.66 -12.13
C ARG A 127 12.30 12.66 -12.17
N GLN A 128 12.81 12.90 -13.38
CA GLN A 128 13.78 13.93 -13.73
C GLN A 128 13.07 15.27 -13.96
#